data_AF-A0A7C8AFT2-F1
#
_entry.id   AF-A0A7C8AFT2-F1
#
_cell.length_a   1.000
_cell.length_b   1.000
_cell.length_c   1.000
_cell.angle_alpha   90.00
_cell.angle_beta   90.00
_cell.angle_gamma   90.00
#
_symmetry.space_group_name_H-M   'P 1'
#
loop_
_entity.id
_entity.type
_entity.pdbx_description
1 polymer ?
#
loop_
_entity_poly.entity_id
_entity_poly.type
_entity_poly.pdbx_seq_one_letter_code
_entity_poly.pdbx_strand_id
1 'polypeptide(L)'
;MRKSAVVAGLVFLVAFALTPPAWSADTIKMGFNIPMTGDIPKVGESSKYAAEIRIAEINGAGGLKVGDKTYRLEFIYEDNESKAESAVAVALKLITQDRVLGIIGPQASKQAIPAGDVCNANKTPM
;
A
#
# COMPACT_ATOMS: atom_id res chain seq x y z
N MET A 1 -24.86 -11.97 -47.80
CA MET A 1 -23.57 -11.97 -47.05
C MET A 1 -23.16 -10.58 -46.57
N ARG A 2 -23.19 -9.52 -47.40
CA ARG A 2 -22.85 -8.14 -46.98
C ARG A 2 -23.75 -7.54 -45.88
N LYS A 3 -25.06 -7.78 -45.90
CA LYS A 3 -26.01 -7.24 -44.89
C LYS A 3 -25.84 -7.88 -43.51
N SER A 4 -25.53 -9.18 -43.47
CA SER A 4 -25.26 -9.91 -42.22
C SER A 4 -23.97 -9.45 -41.53
N ALA A 5 -22.95 -9.06 -42.31
CA ALA A 5 -21.71 -8.51 -41.78
C ALA A 5 -21.89 -7.11 -41.15
N VAL A 6 -22.78 -6.29 -41.71
CA VAL A 6 -23.12 -4.96 -41.16
C VAL A 6 -23.89 -5.07 -39.85
N VAL A 7 -24.85 -6.00 -39.77
CA VAL A 7 -25.62 -6.25 -38.54
C VAL A 7 -24.72 -6.83 -37.44
N ALA A 8 -23.83 -7.75 -37.77
CA ALA A 8 -22.85 -8.29 -36.82
C ALA A 8 -21.89 -7.20 -36.30
N GLY A 9 -21.43 -6.29 -37.17
CA GLY A 9 -20.58 -5.17 -36.77
C GLY A 9 -21.29 -4.17 -35.85
N LEU A 10 -22.58 -3.90 -36.08
CA LEU A 10 -23.39 -3.02 -35.24
C LEU A 10 -23.66 -3.62 -33.85
N VAL A 11 -23.91 -4.92 -33.77
CA VAL A 11 -24.10 -5.62 -32.49
C VAL A 11 -22.82 -5.62 -31.66
N PHE A 12 -21.65 -5.75 -32.30
CA PHE A 12 -20.36 -5.71 -31.61
C PHE A 12 -20.02 -4.30 -31.07
N LEU A 13 -20.41 -3.25 -31.80
CA LEU A 13 -20.20 -1.86 -31.38
C LEU A 13 -21.09 -1.45 -30.20
N VAL A 14 -22.32 -1.98 -30.15
CA VAL A 14 -23.23 -1.77 -29.02
C VAL A 14 -22.76 -2.56 -27.79
N ALA A 15 -22.23 -3.77 -27.95
CA ALA A 15 -21.70 -4.56 -26.83
C ALA A 15 -20.49 -3.89 -26.15
N PHE A 16 -19.64 -3.18 -26.90
CA PHE A 16 -18.50 -2.44 -26.33
C PHE A 16 -18.93 -1.12 -25.66
N ALA A 17 -20.05 -0.53 -26.08
CA ALA A 17 -20.59 0.69 -25.48
C ALA A 17 -21.31 0.45 -24.13
N LEU A 18 -21.71 -0.80 -23.84
CA LEU A 18 -22.37 -1.16 -22.58
C LEU A 18 -21.42 -1.66 -21.48
N THR A 19 -20.12 -1.76 -21.74
CA THR A 19 -19.15 -2.05 -20.68
C THR A 19 -18.95 -0.80 -19.81
N PRO A 20 -19.37 -0.79 -18.53
CA PRO A 20 -19.05 0.32 -17.64
C PRO A 20 -17.53 0.46 -17.56
N PRO A 21 -17.00 1.69 -17.53
CA PRO A 21 -15.57 1.90 -17.34
C PRO A 21 -15.18 1.22 -16.03
N ALA A 22 -14.30 0.23 -16.12
CA ALA A 22 -13.67 -0.36 -14.95
C ALA A 22 -12.78 0.72 -14.33
N TRP A 23 -13.33 1.49 -13.40
CA TRP A 23 -12.52 2.36 -12.54
C TRP A 23 -11.67 1.44 -11.67
N SER A 24 -10.39 1.34 -12.00
CA SER A 24 -9.41 0.74 -11.10
C SER A 24 -9.56 1.42 -9.76
N ALA A 25 -9.76 0.65 -8.69
CA ALA A 25 -9.71 1.20 -7.35
C ALA A 25 -8.35 1.87 -7.14
N ASP A 26 -8.35 3.13 -6.72
CA ASP A 26 -7.13 3.83 -6.34
C ASP A 26 -6.48 3.05 -5.17
N THR A 27 -5.16 2.89 -5.19
CA THR A 27 -4.42 2.16 -4.14
C THR A 27 -3.74 3.15 -3.20
N ILE A 28 -3.98 3.00 -1.89
CA ILE A 28 -3.22 3.67 -0.84
C ILE A 28 -2.11 2.73 -0.37
N LYS A 29 -0.86 3.19 -0.52
CA LYS A 29 0.33 2.49 -0.05
C LYS A 29 0.71 2.93 1.35
N MET A 30 0.92 1.99 2.26
CA MET A 30 1.46 2.25 3.60
C MET A 30 2.78 1.50 3.77
N GLY A 31 3.78 2.18 4.31
CA GLY A 31 5.09 1.59 4.60
C GLY A 31 5.14 1.02 6.01
N PHE A 32 5.86 -0.07 6.20
CA PHE A 32 6.16 -0.68 7.48
C PHE A 32 7.66 -0.71 7.67
N ASN A 33 8.15 0.07 8.63
CA ASN A 33 9.55 0.12 9.02
C ASN A 33 9.70 -0.69 10.31
N ILE A 34 9.95 -2.00 10.19
CA ILE A 34 9.81 -2.95 11.31
C ILE A 34 11.05 -3.84 11.44
N PRO A 35 11.40 -4.30 12.66
CA PRO A 35 12.58 -5.14 12.88
C PRO A 35 12.25 -6.60 12.57
N MET A 36 12.33 -7.00 11.30
CA MET A 36 12.15 -8.40 10.89
C MET A 36 13.39 -9.25 11.19
N THR A 37 14.55 -8.61 11.33
CA THR A 37 15.78 -9.19 11.88
C THR A 37 16.37 -8.34 13.02
N GLY A 38 17.50 -8.78 13.58
CA GLY A 38 18.19 -8.08 14.67
C GLY A 38 17.75 -8.56 16.06
N ASP A 39 17.60 -7.61 16.99
CA ASP A 39 17.44 -7.88 18.42
C ASP A 39 16.03 -8.34 18.81
N ILE A 40 15.00 -7.87 18.10
CA ILE A 40 13.59 -8.14 18.41
C ILE A 40 12.77 -8.67 17.21
N PRO A 41 13.24 -9.71 16.48
CA PRO A 41 12.63 -10.17 15.24
C PRO A 41 11.20 -10.68 15.41
N LYS A 42 10.87 -11.23 16.59
CA LYS A 42 9.49 -11.69 16.91
C LYS A 42 8.48 -10.56 17.01
N VAL A 43 8.93 -9.35 17.35
CA VAL A 43 8.08 -8.15 17.33
C VAL A 43 7.79 -7.74 15.88
N GLY A 44 8.78 -7.77 14.99
CA GLY A 44 8.56 -7.51 13.56
C GLY A 44 7.66 -8.56 12.91
N GLU A 45 7.90 -9.84 13.19
CA GLU A 45 7.07 -10.95 12.68
C GLU A 45 5.60 -10.81 13.09
N SER A 46 5.33 -10.59 14.38
CA SER A 46 3.97 -10.39 14.88
C SER A 46 3.32 -9.12 14.32
N SER A 47 4.08 -8.03 14.16
CA SER A 47 3.59 -6.79 13.53
C SER A 47 3.17 -7.03 12.08
N LYS A 48 3.99 -7.76 11.31
CA LYS A 48 3.68 -8.12 9.92
C LYS A 48 2.43 -9.00 9.84
N TYR A 49 2.31 -10.01 10.70
CA TYR A 49 1.11 -10.86 10.71
C TYR A 49 -0.16 -10.09 11.05
N ALA A 50 -0.12 -9.18 12.03
CA ALA A 50 -1.26 -8.32 12.35
C ALA A 50 -1.64 -7.43 11.16
N ALA A 51 -0.66 -6.86 10.47
CA ALA A 51 -0.88 -6.05 9.28
C ALA A 51 -1.50 -6.85 8.13
N GLU A 52 -1.01 -8.06 7.87
CA GLU A 52 -1.54 -8.97 6.83
C GLU A 52 -2.99 -9.41 7.11
N ILE A 53 -3.32 -9.71 8.36
CA ILE A 53 -4.71 -10.00 8.74
C ILE A 53 -5.58 -8.77 8.44
N ARG A 54 -5.12 -7.58 8.81
CA ARG A 54 -5.91 -6.35 8.67
C ARG A 54 -6.13 -5.94 7.22
N ILE A 55 -5.09 -6.02 6.38
CA ILE A 55 -5.22 -5.71 4.94
C ILE A 55 -6.11 -6.73 4.24
N ALA A 56 -6.04 -8.02 4.62
CA ALA A 56 -6.92 -9.06 4.09
C ALA A 56 -8.39 -8.79 4.43
N GLU A 57 -8.69 -8.41 5.68
CA GLU A 57 -10.04 -8.02 6.10
C GLU A 57 -10.55 -6.81 5.31
N ILE A 58 -9.76 -5.72 5.24
CA ILE A 58 -10.18 -4.48 4.57
C ILE A 58 -10.38 -4.71 3.08
N ASN A 59 -9.40 -5.31 2.40
CA ASN A 59 -9.48 -5.54 0.97
C ASN A 59 -10.53 -6.62 0.63
N GLY A 60 -10.70 -7.63 1.48
CA GLY A 60 -11.73 -8.66 1.37
C GLY A 60 -13.15 -8.11 1.55
N ALA A 61 -13.32 -7.08 2.38
CA ALA A 61 -14.58 -6.35 2.55
C ALA A 61 -14.87 -5.33 1.43
N GLY A 62 -14.05 -5.30 0.37
CA GLY A 62 -14.23 -4.41 -0.78
C GLY A 62 -13.35 -3.16 -0.78
N GLY A 63 -12.47 -2.99 0.21
CA GLY A 63 -11.53 -1.88 0.33
C GLY A 63 -11.88 -0.88 1.44
N LEU A 64 -11.03 0.14 1.61
CA LEU A 64 -11.19 1.20 2.59
C LEU A 64 -12.04 2.35 2.00
N LYS A 65 -13.20 2.63 2.60
CA LYS A 65 -14.02 3.79 2.24
C LYS A 65 -13.47 5.06 2.89
N VAL A 66 -13.13 6.07 2.07
CA VAL A 66 -12.70 7.40 2.50
C VAL A 66 -13.55 8.43 1.76
N GLY A 67 -14.48 9.06 2.48
CA GLY A 67 -15.51 9.90 1.86
C GLY A 67 -16.37 9.08 0.88
N ASP A 68 -16.49 9.56 -0.35
CA ASP A 68 -17.28 8.91 -1.41
C ASP A 68 -16.48 7.89 -2.23
N LYS A 69 -15.18 7.72 -1.93
CA LYS A 69 -14.29 6.83 -2.67
C LYS A 69 -13.92 5.60 -1.85
N THR A 70 -13.68 4.50 -2.55
CA THR A 70 -13.17 3.26 -1.97
C THR A 70 -11.78 2.97 -2.53
N TYR A 71 -10.83 2.74 -1.64
CA TYR A 71 -9.42 2.50 -1.96
C TYR A 71 -9.03 1.06 -1.64
N ARG A 72 -8.15 0.48 -2.46
CA ARG A 72 -7.41 -0.71 -2.06
C ARG A 72 -6.25 -0.29 -1.16
N LEU A 73 -5.94 -1.08 -0.15
CA LEU A 73 -4.72 -0.91 0.63
C LEU A 73 -3.61 -1.82 0.08
N GLU A 74 -2.39 -1.32 0.08
CA GLU A 74 -1.16 -2.06 -0.21
C GLU A 74 -0.15 -1.74 0.89
N PHE A 75 0.40 -2.78 1.52
CA PHE A 75 1.40 -2.63 2.58
C PHE A 75 2.78 -3.04 2.06
N ILE A 76 3.78 -2.18 2.30
CA ILE A 76 5.17 -2.41 1.89
C ILE A 76 5.99 -2.57 3.16
N TYR A 77 6.65 -3.71 3.32
CA TYR A 77 7.41 -4.05 4.53
C TYR A 77 8.90 -3.99 4.27
N GLU A 78 9.60 -3.27 5.13
CA GLU A 78 11.05 -3.12 5.09
C GLU A 78 11.65 -3.45 6.46
N ASP A 79 12.77 -4.16 6.42
CA ASP A 79 13.50 -4.56 7.63
C ASP A 79 14.46 -3.45 8.04
N ASN A 80 14.36 -3.00 9.29
CA ASN A 80 15.33 -2.06 9.86
C ASN A 80 16.43 -2.73 10.70
N GLU A 81 16.46 -4.05 10.77
CA GLU A 81 17.50 -4.84 11.45
C GLU A 81 17.71 -4.48 12.94
N SER A 82 16.73 -3.80 13.56
CA SER A 82 16.90 -3.19 14.89
C SER A 82 18.04 -2.15 14.97
N LYS A 83 18.38 -1.46 13.88
CA LYS A 83 19.44 -0.42 13.82
C LYS A 83 18.86 0.95 13.48
N ALA A 84 19.43 2.00 14.06
CA ALA A 84 18.95 3.37 13.83
C ALA A 84 19.22 3.83 12.39
N GLU A 85 20.40 3.52 11.87
CA GLU A 85 20.86 3.89 10.53
C GLU A 85 20.03 3.19 9.45
N SER A 86 19.73 1.90 9.66
CA SER A 86 18.88 1.13 8.75
C SER A 86 17.44 1.65 8.79
N ALA A 87 16.89 1.98 9.96
CA ALA A 87 15.54 2.57 10.07
C ALA A 87 15.42 3.92 9.32
N VAL A 88 16.45 4.76 9.36
CA VAL A 88 16.53 6.02 8.61
C VAL A 88 16.53 5.76 7.09
N ALA A 89 17.36 4.82 6.63
CA ALA A 89 17.45 4.45 5.22
C ALA A 89 16.12 3.86 4.70
N VAL A 90 15.49 3.00 5.50
CA VAL A 90 14.17 2.43 5.23
C VAL A 90 13.10 3.52 5.12
N ALA A 91 13.04 4.46 6.06
CA ALA A 91 12.09 5.56 6.00
C ALA A 91 12.27 6.38 4.70
N LEU A 92 13.51 6.72 4.34
CA LEU A 92 13.79 7.46 3.11
C LEU A 92 13.39 6.67 1.86
N LYS A 93 13.66 5.36 1.81
CA LYS A 93 13.25 4.49 0.71
C LYS A 93 11.73 4.45 0.55
N LEU A 94 11.01 4.19 1.63
CA LEU A 94 9.54 4.12 1.64
C LEU A 94 8.92 5.43 1.15
N ILE A 95 9.48 6.58 1.54
CA ILE A 95 9.02 7.90 1.12
C ILE A 95 9.35 8.17 -0.36
N THR A 96 10.61 8.00 -0.75
CA THR A 96 11.11 8.52 -2.03
C THR A 96 10.93 7.56 -3.20
N GLN A 97 11.06 6.25 -2.95
CA GLN A 97 11.00 5.21 -3.97
C GLN A 97 9.60 4.61 -4.02
N ASP A 98 9.10 4.15 -2.87
CA ASP A 98 7.83 3.45 -2.79
C ASP A 98 6.62 4.40 -2.74
N ARG A 99 6.86 5.67 -2.40
CA ARG A 99 5.88 6.76 -2.34
C ARG A 99 4.66 6.40 -1.49
N VAL A 100 4.93 5.88 -0.30
CA VAL A 100 3.88 5.55 0.67
C VAL A 100 3.21 6.82 1.19
N LEU A 101 1.91 6.72 1.50
CA LEU A 101 1.15 7.81 2.11
C LEU A 101 1.61 8.09 3.54
N GLY A 102 2.01 7.05 4.27
CA GLY A 102 2.54 7.13 5.62
C GLY A 102 3.29 5.86 6.00
N ILE A 103 3.96 5.89 7.15
CA ILE A 103 4.79 4.80 7.65
C ILE A 103 4.24 4.32 9.00
N ILE A 104 4.33 3.02 9.28
CA ILE A 104 3.97 2.39 10.55
C ILE A 104 5.22 1.78 11.17
N GLY A 105 5.40 2.03 12.48
CA GLY A 105 6.63 1.74 13.22
C GLY A 105 7.62 2.90 13.14
N PRO A 106 8.89 2.71 13.55
CA PRO A 106 9.47 1.54 14.21
C PRO A 106 8.93 1.26 15.63
N GLN A 107 9.08 0.03 16.11
CA GLN A 107 8.53 -0.41 17.41
C GLN A 107 9.34 0.06 18.63
N ALA A 108 10.64 0.30 18.46
CA ALA A 108 11.51 0.75 19.55
C ALA A 108 11.99 2.18 19.31
N SER A 109 12.03 3.00 20.37
CA SER A 109 12.34 4.43 20.29
C SER A 109 13.72 4.72 19.69
N LYS A 110 14.69 3.82 19.91
CA LYS A 110 16.05 3.93 19.36
C LYS A 110 16.05 4.05 17.83
N GLN A 111 15.13 3.37 17.15
CA GLN A 111 14.95 3.42 15.70
C GLN A 111 13.92 4.48 15.31
N ALA A 112 12.85 4.62 16.11
CA ALA A 112 11.72 5.48 15.76
C ALA A 112 12.03 6.97 15.81
N ILE A 113 12.83 7.44 16.78
CA ILE A 113 13.19 8.86 16.88
C ILE A 113 13.91 9.35 15.60
N PRO A 114 15.04 8.73 15.17
CA PRO A 114 15.74 9.21 13.98
C PRO A 114 14.96 8.96 12.68
N ALA A 115 14.19 7.87 12.57
CA ALA A 115 13.29 7.66 11.42
C ALA A 115 12.19 8.74 11.37
N GLY A 116 11.67 9.15 12.52
CA GLY A 116 10.66 10.19 12.65
C GLY A 116 11.14 11.56 12.22
N ASP A 117 12.41 11.89 12.47
CA ASP A 117 13.02 13.12 11.96
C ASP A 117 13.04 13.14 10.42
N VAL A 118 13.33 12.00 9.78
CA VAL A 118 13.25 11.86 8.31
C VAL A 118 11.82 12.05 7.82
N CYS A 119 10.85 11.39 8.47
CA CYS A 119 9.44 11.51 8.11
C CYS A 119 8.92 12.95 8.27
N ASN A 120 9.27 13.63 9.37
CA ASN A 120 8.94 15.04 9.61
C ASN A 120 9.55 15.95 8.54
N ALA A 121 10.84 15.79 8.22
CA ALA A 121 11.52 16.58 7.20
C ALA A 121 10.88 16.43 5.80
N ASN A 122 10.32 15.26 5.52
CA ASN A 122 9.65 14.95 4.25
C ASN A 122 8.12 15.13 4.29
N LYS A 123 7.56 15.57 5.42
CA LYS A 123 6.11 15.76 5.63
C LYS A 123 5.29 14.49 5.42
N THR A 124 5.87 13.34 5.78
CA THR A 124 5.20 12.04 5.72
C THR A 124 4.74 11.66 7.13
N PRO A 125 3.44 11.40 7.35
CA PRO A 125 2.95 10.87 8.63
C PRO A 125 3.62 9.54 8.97
N MET A 126 4.04 9.40 10.23
CA MET A 126 4.60 8.18 10.81
C MET A 126 4.05 7.94 12.20
#